data_AF-A0A7Z2VR19-F1
#
_entry.id   AF-A0A7Z2VR19-F1
#
_cell.length_a   1.000
_cell.length_b   1.000
_cell.length_c   1.000
_cell.angle_alpha   90.00
_cell.angle_beta   90.00
_cell.angle_gamma   90.00
#
_symmetry.space_group_name_H-M   'P 1'
#
loop_
_entity.id
_entity.type
_entity.pdbx_description
1 polymer ?
#
loop_
_entity_poly.entity_id
_entity_poly.type
_entity_poly.pdbx_seq_one_letter_code
_entity_poly.pdbx_strand_id
1 'polypeptide(L)'
;MYAWASPDYMLDHMSFEQIVMYYDYGLEQEEIKSNILVGRLAVGLFGAKEKPKAKVTEEKPDRKAFQNAYGNRIKRPEGGAT
;
A
#
# COMPACT_ATOMS: atom_id res chain seq x y z
N MET A 1 -4.87 4.28 -12.86
CA MET A 1 -3.64 3.87 -13.60
C MET A 1 -2.71 5.04 -13.78
N TYR A 2 -1.40 4.80 -13.72
CA TYR A 2 -0.38 5.84 -13.84
C TYR A 2 -0.06 6.14 -15.32
N ALA A 3 0.31 7.38 -15.64
CA ALA A 3 0.60 7.79 -17.01
C ALA A 3 1.84 7.12 -17.63
N TRP A 4 2.76 6.61 -16.80
CA TRP A 4 3.98 5.90 -17.26
C TRP A 4 3.71 4.45 -17.68
N ALA A 5 2.51 3.94 -17.38
CA ALA A 5 2.15 2.54 -17.46
C ALA A 5 1.61 2.16 -18.85
N SER A 6 2.27 2.60 -19.92
CA SER A 6 1.85 2.26 -21.28
C SER A 6 2.18 0.79 -21.60
N PRO A 7 1.35 0.09 -22.40
CA PRO A 7 1.59 -1.31 -22.74
C PRO A 7 2.99 -1.58 -23.28
N ASP A 8 3.50 -0.72 -24.17
CA ASP A 8 4.83 -0.86 -24.77
C ASP A 8 5.94 -0.78 -23.70
N TYR A 9 5.88 0.23 -22.83
CA TYR A 9 6.86 0.39 -21.75
C TYR A 9 6.83 -0.79 -20.77
N MET A 10 5.64 -1.31 -20.48
CA MET A 10 5.49 -2.48 -19.61
C MET A 10 6.15 -3.71 -20.19
N LEU A 11 5.91 -3.99 -21.47
CA LEU A 11 6.46 -5.15 -22.15
C LEU A 11 7.98 -5.08 -22.29
N ASP A 12 8.53 -3.87 -22.46
CA ASP A 12 9.97 -3.65 -22.63
C ASP A 12 10.76 -3.67 -21.29
N HIS A 13 10.11 -3.34 -20.17
CA HIS A 13 10.80 -3.09 -18.89
C HIS A 13 10.33 -3.94 -17.71
N MET A 14 9.26 -4.72 -17.82
CA MET A 14 8.74 -5.55 -16.73
C MET A 14 8.56 -7.01 -17.14
N SER A 15 8.69 -7.92 -16.17
CA SER A 15 8.30 -9.31 -16.38
C SER A 15 6.78 -9.44 -16.48
N PHE A 16 6.31 -10.52 -17.10
CA PHE A 16 4.87 -10.78 -17.19
C PHE A 16 4.19 -10.83 -15.81
N GLU A 17 4.84 -11.40 -14.78
CA GLU A 17 4.24 -11.43 -13.43
C GLU A 17 4.11 -10.02 -12.84
N GLN A 18 5.10 -9.14 -13.07
CA GLN A 18 5.04 -7.76 -12.60
C GLN A 18 3.92 -6.97 -13.29
N ILE A 19 3.71 -7.23 -14.59
CA ILE A 19 2.61 -6.64 -15.35
C ILE A 19 1.27 -7.08 -14.75
N VAL A 20 1.06 -8.39 -14.59
CA VAL A 20 -0.18 -8.93 -14.01
C VAL A 20 -0.44 -8.34 -12.63
N MET A 21 0.57 -8.35 -11.75
CA MET A 21 0.49 -7.78 -10.41
C MET A 21 0.11 -6.28 -10.45
N TYR A 22 0.66 -5.50 -11.38
CA TYR A 22 0.30 -4.09 -11.54
C TYR A 22 -1.18 -3.91 -11.90
N TYR A 23 -1.71 -4.72 -12.81
CA TYR A 23 -3.11 -4.67 -13.20
C TYR A 23 -4.03 -5.11 -12.06
N ASP A 24 -3.70 -6.19 -11.35
CA ASP A 24 -4.47 -6.67 -10.21
C ASP A 24 -4.60 -5.60 -9.14
N TYR A 25 -3.49 -5.00 -8.71
CA TYR A 25 -3.51 -3.88 -7.76
C TYR A 25 -4.26 -2.66 -8.31
N GLY A 26 -4.14 -2.38 -9.61
CA GLY A 26 -4.87 -1.30 -10.26
C GLY A 26 -6.38 -1.48 -10.15
N LEU A 27 -6.88 -2.69 -10.39
CA LEU A 27 -8.29 -3.04 -10.28
C LEU A 27 -8.80 -2.96 -8.84
N GLU A 28 -8.05 -3.53 -7.89
CA GLU A 28 -8.37 -3.45 -6.46
C GLU A 28 -8.49 -1.99 -5.98
N GLN A 29 -7.58 -1.12 -6.44
CA GLN A 29 -7.63 0.30 -6.09
C GLN A 29 -8.89 1.00 -6.62
N GLU A 30 -9.32 0.70 -7.85
CA GLU A 30 -10.54 1.30 -8.41
C GLU A 30 -11.81 0.79 -7.70
N GLU A 31 -11.83 -0.48 -7.30
CA GLU A 31 -12.91 -1.02 -6.48
C GLU A 31 -13.00 -0.31 -5.11
N ILE A 32 -11.86 -0.15 -4.42
CA ILE A 32 -11.80 0.54 -3.13
C ILE A 32 -12.29 1.99 -3.26
N LYS A 33 -11.85 2.73 -4.29
CA LYS A 33 -12.31 4.10 -4.53
C LYS A 33 -13.81 4.17 -4.77
N SER A 34 -14.35 3.25 -5.57
CA SER A 34 -15.78 3.19 -5.87
C SER A 34 -16.61 2.95 -4.62
N ASN A 35 -16.18 1.99 -3.78
CA ASN A 35 -16.81 1.70 -2.50
C ASN A 35 -16.76 2.89 -1.54
N ILE A 36 -15.64 3.61 -1.47
CA ILE A 36 -15.52 4.83 -0.66
C ILE A 36 -16.47 5.92 -1.17
N LEU A 37 -16.54 6.13 -2.49
CA LEU A 37 -17.41 7.15 -3.09
C LEU A 37 -18.88 6.85 -2.80
N VAL A 38 -19.34 5.63 -3.08
CA VAL A 38 -20.72 5.21 -2.81
C VAL A 38 -21.02 5.31 -1.31
N GLY A 39 -20.08 4.91 -0.45
CA GLY A 39 -20.21 5.05 0.99
C GLY A 39 -20.39 6.51 1.44
N ARG A 40 -19.60 7.44 0.88
CA ARG A 40 -19.73 8.88 1.17
C ARG A 40 -21.05 9.45 0.68
N LEU A 41 -21.50 9.07 -0.51
CA LEU A 41 -22.81 9.46 -1.02
C LEU A 41 -23.93 8.94 -0.13
N ALA A 42 -23.83 7.70 0.36
CA ALA A 42 -24.81 7.11 1.26
C ALA A 42 -24.91 7.87 2.59
N VAL A 43 -23.77 8.29 3.16
CA VAL A 43 -23.73 9.10 4.37
C VAL A 43 -24.32 10.49 4.12
N GLY A 44 -23.89 11.17 3.06
CA GLY A 44 -24.28 12.55 2.78
C GLY A 44 -25.73 12.73 2.31
N LEU A 45 -26.25 11.81 1.50
CA LEU A 45 -27.58 11.92 0.90
C LEU A 45 -28.67 11.19 1.69
N PHE A 46 -28.33 10.08 2.35
CA PHE A 46 -29.31 9.21 3.00
C PHE A 46 -29.09 9.05 4.50
N GLY A 47 -28.13 9.76 5.10
CA GLY A 47 -27.85 9.72 6.54
C GLY A 47 -27.35 8.35 7.02
N ALA A 48 -26.75 7.56 6.13
CA ALA A 48 -26.17 6.27 6.51
C ALA A 48 -25.06 6.45 7.56
N LYS A 49 -24.91 5.50 8.48
CA LYS A 49 -23.85 5.54 9.49
C LYS A 49 -22.51 5.23 8.83
N GLU A 50 -21.50 6.06 9.09
CA GLU A 50 -20.14 5.78 8.64
C GLU A 50 -19.63 4.46 9.24
N LYS A 51 -19.10 3.58 8.37
CA LYS A 51 -18.37 2.40 8.84
C LYS A 51 -17.07 2.88 9.50
N PRO A 52 -16.75 2.45 10.72
CA PRO A 52 -15.49 2.84 11.36
C PRO A 52 -14.32 2.34 10.51
N LYS A 53 -13.35 3.23 10.24
CA LYS A 53 -12.10 2.83 9.57
C LYS A 53 -11.45 1.73 10.42
N ALA A 54 -11.09 0.62 9.79
CA ALA A 54 -10.30 -0.40 10.45
C ALA A 54 -9.05 0.27 11.02
N LYS A 55 -8.89 0.26 12.34
CA LYS A 55 -7.69 0.77 12.99
C LYS A 55 -6.55 -0.10 12.49
N VAL A 56 -5.59 0.51 11.78
CA VAL A 56 -4.28 -0.11 11.59
C VAL A 56 -3.77 -0.33 13.00
N THR A 57 -3.60 -1.60 13.39
CA THR A 57 -3.14 -1.98 14.72
C THR A 57 -1.90 -1.14 15.02
N GLU A 58 -1.91 -0.38 16.12
CA GLU A 58 -0.75 0.36 16.63
C GLU A 58 0.33 -0.59 17.17
N GLU A 59 0.52 -1.75 16.54
CA GLU A 59 1.64 -2.62 16.77
C GLU A 59 2.89 -1.91 16.27
N LYS A 60 3.48 -1.11 17.16
CA LYS A 60 4.83 -0.59 16.96
C LYS A 60 5.72 -1.83 16.76
N PRO A 61 6.45 -1.92 15.63
CA PRO A 61 7.30 -3.07 15.38
C PRO A 61 8.28 -3.23 16.53
N ASP A 62 8.46 -4.45 17.03
CA ASP A 62 9.40 -4.73 18.10
C ASP A 62 10.83 -4.45 17.62
N ARG A 63 11.29 -3.25 17.93
CA ARG A 63 12.62 -2.75 17.56
C ARG A 63 13.72 -3.62 18.14
N LYS A 64 13.50 -4.25 19.30
CA LYS A 64 14.49 -5.12 19.94
C LYS A 64 14.60 -6.44 19.19
N ALA A 65 13.47 -7.08 18.89
CA ALA A 65 13.46 -8.30 18.08
C ALA A 65 14.09 -8.07 16.69
N PHE A 66 13.77 -6.93 16.05
CA PHE A 66 14.36 -6.54 14.77
C PHE A 66 15.87 -6.36 14.84
N GLN A 67 16.37 -5.65 15.87
CA GLN A 67 17.80 -5.42 16.04
C GLN A 67 18.55 -6.72 16.38
N ASN A 68 17.95 -7.65 17.12
CA ASN A 68 18.55 -8.95 17.39
C ASN A 68 18.66 -9.81 16.13
N ALA A 69 17.63 -9.82 15.29
CA ALA A 69 17.60 -10.64 14.08
C ALA A 69 18.50 -10.07 12.95
N TYR A 70 18.58 -8.74 12.82
CA TYR A 70 19.17 -8.10 11.64
C TYR A 70 20.24 -7.04 11.96
N GLY A 71 20.43 -6.66 13.22
CA GLY A 71 21.34 -5.58 13.61
C GLY A 71 22.77 -5.77 13.12
N ASN A 72 23.27 -7.01 13.13
CA ASN A 72 24.62 -7.36 12.65
C ASN A 72 24.73 -7.40 11.12
N ARG A 73 23.60 -7.45 10.40
CA ARG A 73 23.56 -7.50 8.92
C ARG A 73 23.41 -6.11 8.30
N ILE A 74 22.94 -5.14 9.07
CA ILE A 74 22.71 -3.77 8.60
C ILE A 74 24.01 -2.98 8.80
N LYS A 75 24.75 -2.73 7.71
CA LYS A 75 25.89 -1.80 7.72
C LYS A 75 25.38 -0.40 8.06
N ARG A 76 25.86 0.18 9.16
CA ARG A 76 25.57 1.55 9.55
C ARG A 76 26.80 2.42 9.29
N PRO A 77 26.65 3.66 8.77
CA PRO A 77 27.76 4.59 8.68
C PRO A 77 28.26 4.98 10.08
N GLU A 78 29.57 5.13 10.22
CA GLU A 78 30.20 5.56 11.47
C GLU A 78 29.71 6.97 11.83
N GLY A 79 28.97 7.11 12.93
CA GLY A 79 28.41 8.38 13.40
C GLY A 79 26.89 8.40 13.62
N GLY A 80 26.17 7.34 13.26
CA GLY A 80 24.76 7.18 13.62
C GLY A 80 24.57 6.72 15.07
N ALA A 81 24.88 7.58 16.04
CA ALA A 81 24.55 7.35 17.45
C ALA A 81 23.05 7.66 17.71
N THR A 82 22.51 6.92 18.68
CA THR A 82 21.13 6.83 19.18
C THR A 82 20.50 8.13 19.64
#